data_AF-A0A9E2LD14-F1
#
_entry.id   AF-A0A9E2LD14-F1
#
_cell.length_a   1.000
_cell.length_b   1.000
_cell.length_c   1.000
_cell.angle_alpha   90.00
_cell.angle_beta   90.00
_cell.angle_gamma   90.00
#
_symmetry.space_group_name_H-M   'P 1'
#
loop_
_entity.id
_entity.type
_entity.pdbx_description
1 polymer ?
#
loop_
_entity_poly.entity_id
_entity_poly.type
_entity_poly.pdbx_seq_one_letter_code
_entity_poly.pdbx_strand_id
1 'polypeptide(L)' 'MNITTVGLDADDTLWHNETIFRLTHDRFVALLADHADRDTLEARLAETEKRNLRLYGYGVKGFTLSMIETAMELTGGE' A
#
# COMPACT_ATOMS: atom_id res chain seq x y z
N MET A 1 30.78 -15.96 24.55
CA MET A 1 30.60 -15.14 23.34
C MET A 1 29.67 -14.01 23.73
N ASN A 2 30.10 -12.75 23.69
CA ASN A 2 29.25 -11.61 24.04
C ASN A 2 28.62 -11.04 22.78
N ILE A 3 27.32 -10.74 22.83
CA ILE A 3 26.64 -9.98 21.79
C ILE A 3 27.16 -8.54 21.85
N THR A 4 27.65 -8.00 20.73
CA THR A 4 28.15 -6.62 20.62
C THR A 4 27.23 -5.72 19.81
N THR A 5 26.26 -6.29 19.09
CA THR A 5 25.38 -5.57 18.17
C THR A 5 23.99 -6.18 18.20
N VAL A 6 22.96 -5.32 18.24
CA VAL A 6 21.56 -5.69 18.12
C VAL A 6 20.93 -4.83 17.03
N GLY A 7 20.36 -5.47 16.01
CA GLY A 7 19.54 -4.78 15.01
C GLY A 7 18.09 -4.70 15.50
N LEU A 8 17.51 -3.52 15.46
CA LEU A 8 16.10 -3.30 15.70
C LEU A 8 15.47 -2.88 14.38
N ASP A 9 14.38 -3.54 14.01
CA ASP A 9 13.52 -3.05 12.94
C ASP A 9 12.94 -1.68 13.33
N ALA A 10 12.53 -0.89 12.35
CA ALA A 10 12.11 0.47 12.55
C ALA A 10 10.58 0.61 12.60
N ASP A 11 9.92 0.28 11.49
CA ASP A 11 8.47 0.42 11.34
C ASP A 11 7.73 -0.60 12.22
N ASP A 12 6.76 -0.12 12.99
CA ASP A 12 5.97 -0.88 13.97
C ASP A 12 6.79 -1.59 15.07
N THR A 13 8.09 -1.28 15.17
CA THR A 13 8.98 -1.68 16.27
C THR A 13 9.46 -0.47 17.07
N LEU A 14 10.02 0.55 16.41
CA LEU A 14 10.45 1.81 17.04
C LEU A 14 9.37 2.89 16.98
N TRP A 15 8.55 2.91 15.92
CA TRP A 15 7.45 3.87 15.75
C TRP A 15 6.27 3.27 15.00
N HIS A 16 5.08 3.84 15.18
CA HIS A 16 3.88 3.41 14.47
C HIS A 16 3.94 3.75 12.98
N ASN A 17 3.68 2.77 12.12
CA ASN A 17 3.71 2.92 10.67
C ASN A 17 2.45 2.35 10.01
N GLU A 18 2.04 1.12 10.32
CA GLU A 18 0.91 0.43 9.66
C GLU A 18 -0.42 1.20 9.75
N THR A 19 -0.66 1.93 10.84
CA THR A 19 -1.88 2.74 10.98
C THR A 19 -2.02 3.81 9.88
N ILE A 20 -0.89 4.34 9.39
CA ILE A 20 -0.86 5.33 8.30
C ILE A 20 -1.21 4.67 6.96
N PHE A 21 -0.69 3.46 6.71
CA PHE A 21 -1.00 2.69 5.51
C PHE A 21 -2.48 2.30 5.47
N ARG A 22 -3.03 1.76 6.56
CA ARG A 22 -4.45 1.41 6.65
C ARG A 22 -5.38 2.61 6.45
N LEU A 23 -5.07 3.75 7.07
CA LEU A 23 -5.83 4.99 6.86
C LEU A 23 -5.80 5.44 5.39
N THR A 24 -4.68 5.24 4.71
CA THR A 24 -4.52 5.59 3.30
C THR A 24 -5.32 4.64 2.39
N HIS A 25 -5.34 3.34 2.70
CA HIS A 25 -6.23 2.36 2.05
C HIS A 25 -7.71 2.76 2.20
N ASP A 26 -8.15 3.06 3.43
CA ASP A 26 -9.56 3.44 3.67
C ASP A 26 -9.96 4.68 2.89
N ARG A 27 -9.06 5.66 2.78
CA ARG A 27 -9.29 6.87 1.97
C ARG A 27 -9.35 6.57 0.48
N PHE A 28 -8.52 5.66 -0.01
CA PHE A 28 -8.57 5.21 -1.40
C PHE A 28 -9.87 4.52 -1.75
N VAL A 29 -10.30 3.59 -0.89
CA VAL A 29 -11.60 2.91 -1.04
C VAL A 29 -12.74 3.94 -1.04
N ALA A 30 -12.72 4.89 -0.10
CA ALA A 30 -13.73 5.94 -0.04
C ALA A 30 -13.73 6.84 -1.29
N LEU A 31 -12.57 7.13 -1.86
CA LEU A 31 -12.44 7.95 -3.07
C LEU A 31 -13.02 7.27 -4.31
N LEU A 32 -12.94 5.94 -4.39
CA LEU A 32 -13.39 5.16 -5.56
C LEU A 32 -14.69 4.39 -5.32
N ALA A 33 -15.43 4.71 -4.25
CA ALA A 33 -16.63 3.97 -3.84
C ALA A 33 -17.74 3.93 -4.90
N ASP A 34 -17.78 4.90 -5.81
CA ASP A 34 -18.75 4.94 -6.93
C ASP A 34 -18.36 4.01 -8.09
N HIS A 35 -17.13 3.49 -8.11
CA HIS A 35 -16.61 2.66 -9.21
C HIS A 35 -16.65 1.16 -8.91
N ALA A 36 -16.55 0.75 -7.64
CA ALA A 36 -16.66 -0.64 -7.22
C ALA A 36 -16.91 -0.74 -5.70
N ASP A 37 -17.35 -1.92 -5.23
CA ASP A 37 -17.44 -2.21 -3.81
C ASP A 37 -16.05 -2.32 -3.15
N ARG A 38 -16.00 -2.17 -1.83
CA ARG A 38 -14.75 -2.17 -1.05
C ARG A 38 -13.90 -3.42 -1.29
N ASP A 39 -14.49 -4.61 -1.29
CA ASP A 39 -13.74 -5.86 -1.41
C ASP A 39 -13.08 -5.95 -2.78
N THR A 40 -13.80 -5.52 -3.83
CA THR A 40 -13.24 -5.39 -5.18
C THR A 40 -12.10 -4.36 -5.24
N LEU A 41 -12.27 -3.18 -4.63
CA LEU A 41 -11.24 -2.14 -4.62
C LEU A 41 -9.96 -2.59 -3.90
N GLU A 42 -10.10 -3.21 -2.73
CA GLU A 42 -8.98 -3.74 -1.94
C GLU A 42 -8.26 -4.88 -2.67
N ALA A 43 -9.01 -5.80 -3.27
CA ALA A 43 -8.44 -6.89 -4.06
C ALA A 43 -7.65 -6.35 -5.28
N ARG A 44 -8.21 -5.38 -6.00
CA ARG A 44 -7.54 -4.79 -7.18
C ARG A 44 -6.26 -4.04 -6.80
N LEU A 45 -6.28 -3.27 -5.71
CA LEU A 45 -5.09 -2.58 -5.22
C LEU A 45 -4.00 -3.59 -4.82
N ALA A 46 -4.36 -4.63 -4.06
CA ALA A 46 -3.41 -5.66 -3.64
C ALA A 46 -2.76 -6.39 -4.83
N GLU A 47 -3.51 -6.68 -5.89
CA GLU A 47 -2.95 -7.30 -7.11
C GLU A 47 -2.01 -6.36 -7.86
N THR A 48 -2.33 -5.06 -7.96
CA THR A 48 -1.43 -4.06 -8.56
C THR A 48 -0.14 -3.91 -7.76
N GLU A 49 -0.22 -3.81 -6.43
CA GLU A 49 0.96 -3.73 -5.57
C GLU A 49 1.86 -4.95 -5.71
N LYS A 50 1.30 -6.16 -5.70
CA LYS A 50 2.07 -7.41 -5.90
C LYS A 50 2.77 -7.43 -7.25
N ARG A 51 2.07 -7.02 -8.32
CA ARG A 51 2.65 -6.92 -9.68
C ARG A 51 3.80 -5.92 -9.73
N ASN A 52 3.64 -4.78 -9.05
CA ASN A 52 4.60 -3.68 -9.07
C ASN A 52 5.78 -3.84 -8.09
N LEU A 53 5.68 -4.77 -7.13
CA LEU A 53 6.74 -5.04 -6.16
C LEU A 53 8.09 -5.32 -6.83
N ARG A 54 8.08 -6.01 -7.98
CA ARG A 54 9.29 -6.31 -8.76
C ARG A 54 9.98 -5.05 -9.30
N LEU A 55 9.23 -3.99 -9.57
CA LEU A 55 9.75 -2.75 -10.16
C LEU A 55 10.09 -1.70 -9.11
N TYR A 56 9.22 -1.51 -8.11
CA TYR A 56 9.34 -0.42 -7.14
C TYR A 56 9.92 -0.85 -5.78
N GLY A 57 9.90 -2.15 -5.47
CA GLY A 57 10.20 -2.63 -4.12
C GLY A 57 9.15 -2.17 -3.10
N TYR A 58 9.50 -2.27 -1.82
CA TYR A 58 8.64 -1.86 -0.72
C TYR A 58 8.72 -0.35 -0.44
N GLY A 59 7.66 0.19 0.16
CA GLY A 59 7.63 1.53 0.71
C GLY A 59 6.62 2.47 0.02
N VAL A 60 6.46 3.65 0.62
CA VAL A 60 5.35 4.58 0.32
C VAL A 60 5.27 5.05 -1.14
N LYS A 61 6.40 5.13 -1.85
CA LYS A 61 6.42 5.56 -3.26
C LYS A 61 5.82 4.51 -4.19
N GLY A 62 6.25 3.25 -4.05
CA GLY A 62 5.69 2.14 -4.83
C GLY A 62 4.22 1.93 -4.53
N PHE A 63 3.85 2.08 -3.26
CA PHE A 63 2.45 2.07 -2.81
C PHE A 63 1.63 3.16 -3.53
N THR A 64 2.07 4.41 -3.49
CA THR A 64 1.35 5.54 -4.09
C THR A 64 1.17 5.38 -5.60
N LEU A 65 2.23 4.94 -6.31
CA LEU A 65 2.15 4.68 -7.75
C LEU A 65 1.18 3.54 -8.08
N SER A 66 1.15 2.49 -7.26
CA SER A 66 0.21 1.37 -7.42
C SER A 66 -1.24 1.79 -7.19
N MET A 67 -1.49 2.71 -6.25
CA MET A 67 -2.83 3.30 -6.07
C MET A 67 -3.27 4.10 -7.30
N ILE A 68 -2.39 4.91 -7.86
CA ILE A 68 -2.69 5.70 -9.07
C ILE A 68 -2.99 4.77 -10.25
N GLU A 69 -2.15 3.75 -10.49
CA GLU A 69 -2.40 2.77 -11.56
C GLU A 69 -3.72 2.02 -11.35
N THR A 70 -4.00 1.58 -10.12
CA THR A 70 -5.26 0.89 -9.80
C THR A 70 -6.47 1.79 -10.04
N ALA A 71 -6.40 3.07 -9.64
CA ALA A 71 -7.46 4.03 -9.92
C ALA A 71 -7.69 4.19 -11.42
N MET A 72 -6.62 4.41 -12.19
CA MET A 72 -6.70 4.55 -13.65
C MET A 72 -7.32 3.31 -14.31
N GLU A 73 -6.96 2.11 -13.88
CA GLU A 73 -7.52 0.86 -14.42
C GLU A 73 -9.01 0.68 -14.09
N LEU A 74 -9.47 1.20 -12.96
CA LEU A 74 -10.86 1.09 -12.50
C LEU A 74 -11.76 2.17 -13.12
N THR A 75 -11.23 3.37 -13.35
CA THR A 75 -11.99 4.47 -13.96
C THR A 75 -11.88 4.50 -15.48
N GLY A 76 -11.00 3.70 -16.08
CA GLY A 76 -10.72 3.74 -17.53
C GLY A 76 -9.86 4.94 -17.94
N GLY A 77 -9.20 5.60 -16.98
CA GLY A 77 -8.33 6.75 -17.20
C GLY A 77 -9.06 8.10 -17.24
N GLU A 78 -10.34 8.13 -16.88
CA GLU A 78 -11.11 9.35 -16.58
C GLU A 78 -10.89 9.82 -15.14
#